data_AF-A0A7H1M8I9-F1
#
_entry.id   AF-A0A7H1M8I9-F1
#
_cell.length_a   1.000
_cell.length_b   1.000
_cell.length_c   1.000
_cell.angle_alpha   90.00
_cell.angle_beta   90.00
_cell.angle_gamma   90.00
#
_symmetry.space_group_name_H-M   'P 1'
#
loop_
_entity.id
_entity.type
_entity.pdbx_description
1 polymer ?
#
loop_
_entity_poly.entity_id
_entity_poly.type
_entity_poly.pdbx_seq_one_letter_code
_entity_poly.pdbx_strand_id
1 'polypeptide(L)'
;MLPDNLVNRCRAIRTAYRALEIKHHGAEWSIEEDLLALSNDIGNMNRLIMTKQGRYYDETPYRLEHKLAENIWWLIELADRLNIDIQKEMEAFLAEKEKQFGITDKG
;
A
#
# COMPACT_ATOMS: atom_id res chain seq x y z
N MET A 1 -0.52 -11.56 -10.87
CA MET A 1 0.16 -11.72 -9.56
C MET A 1 1.36 -10.77 -9.36
N LEU A 2 1.51 -10.19 -8.16
CA LEU A 2 2.76 -9.53 -7.74
C LEU A 2 3.90 -10.57 -7.76
N PRO A 3 5.13 -10.24 -8.16
CA PRO A 3 6.24 -11.17 -8.04
C PRO A 3 6.50 -11.48 -6.55
N ASP A 4 6.71 -12.75 -6.18
CA ASP A 4 6.95 -13.13 -4.77
C ASP A 4 8.16 -12.39 -4.16
N ASN A 5 9.16 -12.09 -4.98
CA ASN A 5 10.31 -11.25 -4.62
C ASN A 5 9.86 -9.85 -4.13
N LEU A 6 8.83 -9.26 -4.73
CA LEU A 6 8.32 -7.95 -4.33
C LEU A 6 7.72 -7.99 -2.93
N VAL A 7 6.83 -8.95 -2.64
CA VAL A 7 6.18 -9.09 -1.32
C VAL A 7 7.22 -9.30 -0.22
N ASN A 8 8.22 -10.15 -0.47
CA ASN A 8 9.30 -10.37 0.49
C ASN A 8 10.16 -9.12 0.72
N ARG A 9 10.40 -8.31 -0.32
CA ARG A 9 11.10 -7.03 -0.19
C ARG A 9 10.29 -6.01 0.61
N CYS A 10 8.97 -5.96 0.42
CA CYS A 10 8.07 -5.14 1.22
C CYS A 10 8.21 -5.49 2.71
N ARG A 11 8.02 -6.78 3.05
CA ARG A 11 8.11 -7.27 4.44
C ARG A 11 9.46 -6.98 5.09
N ALA A 12 10.54 -7.12 4.33
CA ALA A 12 11.88 -6.81 4.81
C ALA A 12 12.04 -5.33 5.19
N ILE A 13 11.44 -4.42 4.40
CA ILE A 13 11.42 -2.98 4.71
C ILE A 13 10.59 -2.72 5.97
N ARG A 14 9.39 -3.31 6.11
CA ARG A 14 8.57 -3.14 7.32
C ARG A 14 9.29 -3.64 8.56
N THR A 15 9.99 -4.78 8.46
CA THR A 15 10.82 -5.32 9.55
C THR A 15 11.91 -4.33 9.97
N ALA A 16 12.54 -3.64 9.02
CA ALA A 16 13.53 -2.60 9.33
C ALA A 16 12.88 -1.40 10.06
N TYR A 17 11.67 -0.99 9.67
CA TYR A 17 10.92 0.05 10.39
C TYR A 17 10.52 -0.38 11.80
N ARG A 18 10.09 -1.62 12.02
CA ARG A 18 9.78 -2.15 13.37
C ARG A 18 10.99 -2.08 14.30
N ALA A 19 12.19 -2.40 13.78
CA ALA A 19 13.42 -2.25 14.55
C ALA A 19 13.68 -0.79 14.97
N LEU A 20 13.32 0.18 14.12
CA LEU A 20 13.40 1.60 14.46
C LEU A 20 12.32 1.99 15.50
N GLU A 21 11.11 1.49 15.36
CA GLU A 21 10.01 1.73 16.30
C GLU A 21 10.37 1.23 17.70
N ILE A 22 10.87 -0.01 17.82
CA ILE A 22 11.34 -0.55 19.10
C ILE A 22 12.47 0.31 19.66
N LYS A 23 13.43 0.70 18.82
CA LYS A 23 14.58 1.52 19.25
C LYS A 23 14.17 2.90 19.76
N HIS A 24 13.17 3.54 19.14
CA HIS A 24 12.80 4.93 19.43
C HIS A 24 11.59 5.08 20.35
N HIS A 25 10.70 4.09 20.38
CA HIS A 25 9.42 4.13 21.08
C HIS A 25 9.21 2.94 22.04
N GLY A 26 10.12 1.97 22.06
CA GLY A 26 10.09 0.83 22.98
C GLY A 26 9.11 -0.29 22.60
N ALA A 27 8.35 -0.12 21.53
CA ALA A 27 7.43 -1.11 21.00
C ALA A 27 7.28 -0.96 19.48
N GLU A 28 6.85 -2.02 18.81
CA GLU A 28 6.38 -1.96 17.43
C GLU A 28 5.06 -1.20 17.37
N TRP A 29 4.79 -0.56 16.24
CA TRP A 29 3.49 0.05 15.99
C TRP A 29 2.37 -0.99 15.98
N SER A 30 1.20 -0.59 16.46
CA SER A 30 -0.02 -1.38 16.38
C SER A 30 -0.54 -1.46 14.94
N ILE A 31 -1.52 -2.33 14.68
CA ILE A 31 -2.16 -2.42 13.36
C ILE A 31 -2.89 -1.11 13.04
N GLU A 32 -3.49 -0.48 14.05
CA GLU A 32 -4.16 0.82 13.94
C GLU A 32 -3.18 1.95 13.60
N GLU A 33 -1.96 1.91 14.13
CA GLU A 33 -0.90 2.87 13.79
C GLU A 33 -0.40 2.68 12.35
N ASP A 34 -0.24 1.44 11.88
CA ASP A 34 0.06 1.15 10.47
C ASP A 34 -1.09 1.64 9.55
N LEU A 35 -2.35 1.44 9.94
CA LEU A 35 -3.52 1.94 9.22
C LEU A 35 -3.58 3.47 9.20
N LEU A 36 -3.19 4.13 10.29
CA LEU A 36 -3.09 5.58 10.38
C LEU A 36 -2.01 6.11 9.42
N ALA A 37 -0.86 5.44 9.34
CA ALA A 37 0.21 5.78 8.42
C ALA A 37 -0.23 5.67 6.95
N LEU A 38 -0.92 4.57 6.60
CA LEU A 38 -1.57 4.44 5.29
C LEU A 38 -2.52 5.61 5.02
N SER A 39 -3.40 5.94 5.97
CA SER A 39 -4.38 7.01 5.80
C SER A 39 -3.72 8.38 5.55
N ASN A 40 -2.61 8.66 6.24
CA ASN A 40 -1.81 9.86 6.00
C ASN A 40 -1.24 9.89 4.56
N ASP A 41 -0.74 8.75 4.07
CA ASP A 41 -0.19 8.64 2.72
C ASP A 41 -1.25 8.67 1.63
N ILE A 42 -2.47 8.20 1.89
CA ILE A 42 -3.65 8.45 1.03
C ILE A 42 -3.90 9.96 0.95
N GLY A 43 -3.87 10.67 2.09
CA GLY A 43 -4.05 12.12 2.14
C GLY A 43 -2.99 12.88 1.34
N ASN A 44 -1.72 12.48 1.46
CA ASN A 44 -0.61 13.01 0.66
C ASN A 44 -0.82 12.76 -0.84
N MET A 45 -1.16 11.52 -1.21
CA MET A 45 -1.45 11.13 -2.58
C MET A 45 -2.61 11.95 -3.18
N ASN A 46 -3.67 12.18 -2.41
CA ASN A 46 -4.83 12.96 -2.85
C ASN A 46 -4.44 14.39 -3.25
N ARG A 47 -3.65 15.08 -2.41
CA ARG A 47 -3.18 16.45 -2.72
C ARG A 47 -2.32 16.46 -3.98
N LEU A 48 -1.40 15.51 -4.12
CA LEU A 48 -0.56 15.38 -5.32
C LEU A 48 -1.37 15.08 -6.59
N ILE A 49 -2.43 14.27 -6.51
CA ILE A 49 -3.35 14.03 -7.63
C ILE A 49 -4.07 15.33 -8.01
N MET A 50 -4.60 16.06 -7.03
CA MET A 50 -5.27 17.34 -7.30
C MET A 50 -4.30 18.37 -7.92
N THR A 51 -3.03 18.37 -7.50
CA THR A 51 -1.98 19.18 -8.12
C THR A 51 -1.69 18.76 -9.55
N LYS A 52 -1.57 17.46 -9.83
CA LYS A 52 -1.42 16.94 -11.21
C LYS A 52 -2.61 17.31 -12.11
N GLN A 53 -3.81 17.45 -11.54
CA GLN A 53 -5.02 17.88 -12.26
C GLN A 53 -5.19 19.41 -12.32
N GLY A 54 -4.26 20.19 -11.77
CA GLY A 54 -4.34 21.66 -11.75
C GLY A 54 -5.48 22.22 -10.89
N ARG A 55 -5.95 21.46 -9.90
CA ARG A 55 -7.07 21.83 -9.01
C ARG A 55 -6.63 22.28 -7.61
N TYR A 56 -5.37 22.05 -7.28
CA TYR A 56 -4.77 22.39 -5.98
C TYR A 56 -3.28 22.64 -6.18
N TYR A 57 -2.65 23.40 -5.31
CA TYR A 57 -1.21 23.57 -5.30
C TYR A 57 -0.65 22.99 -4.00
N ASP A 58 0.07 21.88 -4.11
CA ASP A 58 0.74 21.19 -3.01
C ASP A 58 2.24 21.50 -3.06
N GLU A 59 2.78 22.06 -1.97
CA GLU A 59 4.21 22.36 -1.81
C GLU A 59 4.97 21.24 -1.10
N THR A 60 4.33 20.11 -0.80
CA THR A 60 5.03 18.99 -0.15
C THR A 60 6.17 18.48 -1.03
N PRO A 61 7.29 18.05 -0.44
CA PRO A 61 8.45 17.53 -1.18
C PRO A 61 8.20 16.12 -1.77
N TYR A 62 6.96 15.63 -1.72
CA TYR A 62 6.60 14.29 -2.13
C TYR A 62 6.35 14.20 -3.63
N ARG A 63 6.56 13.00 -4.17
CA ARG A 63 6.27 12.68 -5.57
C ARG A 63 5.07 11.78 -5.67
N LEU A 64 4.20 12.05 -6.64
CA LEU A 64 2.98 11.27 -6.85
C LEU A 64 3.29 9.78 -7.06
N GLU A 65 4.28 9.46 -7.89
CA GLU A 65 4.65 8.07 -8.17
C GLU A 65 5.11 7.33 -6.92
N HIS A 66 5.87 8.02 -6.06
CA HIS A 66 6.34 7.44 -4.81
C HIS A 66 5.18 7.20 -3.85
N LYS A 67 4.28 8.17 -3.67
CA LYS A 67 3.12 8.01 -2.78
C LYS A 67 2.15 6.94 -3.29
N LEU A 68 1.99 6.78 -4.61
CA LEU A 68 1.25 5.64 -5.17
C LEU A 68 1.87 4.30 -4.77
N ALA A 69 3.19 4.16 -4.89
CA ALA A 69 3.89 2.94 -4.51
C ALA A 69 3.83 2.68 -2.99
N GLU A 70 3.96 3.73 -2.17
CA GLU A 70 3.92 3.65 -0.71
C GLU A 70 2.54 3.23 -0.19
N ASN A 71 1.46 3.72 -0.82
CA ASN A 71 0.10 3.24 -0.53
C ASN A 71 -0.07 1.75 -0.85
N ILE A 72 0.47 1.27 -1.97
CA ILE A 72 0.45 -0.16 -2.31
C ILE A 72 1.27 -0.96 -1.30
N TRP A 73 2.44 -0.46 -0.91
CA TRP A 73 3.29 -1.09 0.11
C TRP A 73 2.54 -1.24 1.44
N TRP A 74 1.89 -0.18 1.92
CA TRP A 74 1.08 -0.24 3.14
C TRP A 74 -0.06 -1.27 3.06
N LEU A 75 -0.74 -1.40 1.92
CA LEU A 75 -1.78 -2.43 1.74
C LEU A 75 -1.20 -3.85 1.81
N ILE A 76 -0.01 -4.07 1.24
CA ILE A 76 0.71 -5.35 1.33
C ILE A 76 1.09 -5.65 2.79
N GLU A 77 1.63 -4.66 3.51
CA GLU A 77 2.02 -4.84 4.92
C GLU A 77 0.83 -5.07 5.84
N LEU A 78 -0.27 -4.32 5.66
CA LEU A 78 -1.49 -4.51 6.44
C LEU A 78 -2.10 -5.89 6.20
N ALA A 79 -2.12 -6.35 4.93
CA ALA A 79 -2.57 -7.70 4.62
C ALA A 79 -1.72 -8.75 5.37
N ASP A 80 -0.39 -8.62 5.35
CA ASP A 80 0.51 -9.51 6.09
C ASP A 80 0.23 -9.52 7.59
N ARG A 81 0.09 -8.33 8.21
CA ARG A 81 -0.23 -8.19 9.64
C ARG A 81 -1.59 -8.76 10.03
N LEU A 82 -2.53 -8.79 9.10
CA LEU A 82 -3.86 -9.34 9.28
C LEU A 82 -3.96 -10.83 8.88
N ASN A 83 -2.84 -11.46 8.50
CA ASN A 83 -2.77 -12.84 8.00
C ASN A 83 -3.61 -13.07 6.73
N ILE A 84 -3.59 -12.10 5.82
CA ILE A 84 -4.31 -12.13 4.54
C ILE A 84 -3.29 -12.35 3.41
N ASP A 85 -3.51 -13.38 2.60
CA ASP A 85 -2.77 -13.60 1.35
C ASP A 85 -3.30 -12.66 0.26
N ILE A 86 -2.71 -11.46 0.18
CA ILE A 86 -3.16 -10.42 -0.75
C ILE A 86 -3.06 -10.83 -2.22
N GLN A 87 -2.11 -11.70 -2.58
CA GLN A 87 -2.00 -12.19 -3.97
C GLN A 87 -3.21 -13.07 -4.29
N LYS A 88 -3.52 -14.03 -3.42
CA LYS A 88 -4.69 -14.90 -3.58
C LYS A 88 -6.01 -14.11 -3.60
N GLU A 89 -6.19 -13.16 -2.68
CA GLU A 89 -7.41 -12.36 -2.62
C GLU A 89 -7.58 -11.46 -3.84
N MET A 90 -6.49 -10.92 -4.39
CA MET A 90 -6.53 -10.14 -5.63
C MET A 90 -6.94 -10.99 -6.83
N GLU A 91 -6.38 -12.18 -7.00
CA GLU A 91 -6.74 -13.10 -8.09
C GLU A 91 -8.22 -13.51 -7.98
N ALA A 92 -8.70 -13.80 -6.76
CA ALA A 92 -10.11 -14.11 -6.52
C ALA A 92 -11.03 -12.93 -6.86
N PHE A 93 -10.67 -11.71 -6.42
CA PHE A 93 -11.41 -10.49 -6.73
C PHE A 93 -11.51 -10.24 -8.25
N LEU A 94 -10.39 -10.35 -8.96
CA LEU A 94 -10.36 -10.12 -10.42
C LEU A 94 -11.22 -11.16 -11.15
N ALA A 95 -11.06 -12.45 -10.84
CA ALA A 95 -11.86 -13.51 -11.44
C ALA A 95 -13.38 -13.33 -11.22
N GLU A 96 -13.78 -12.84 -10.03
CA GLU A 96 -15.17 -12.50 -9.75
C GLU A 96 -15.66 -11.37 -10.66
N LYS A 97 -14.89 -10.28 -10.79
CA LYS A 97 -15.27 -9.12 -11.62
C LYS A 97 -15.26 -9.44 -13.10
N GLU A 98 -14.30 -10.21 -13.57
CA GLU A 98 -14.23 -10.69 -14.95
C GLU A 98 -15.48 -11.47 -15.32
N LYS A 99 -15.87 -12.43 -14.47
CA LYS A 99 -17.11 -13.19 -14.64
C LYS A 99 -18.35 -12.30 -14.59
N GLN A 100 -18.39 -11.34 -13.65
CA GLN A 100 -19.52 -10.41 -13.48
C GLN A 100 -19.73 -9.56 -14.73
N PHE A 101 -18.65 -9.10 -15.37
CA PHE A 101 -18.72 -8.18 -16.52
C PHE A 101 -18.49 -8.85 -17.88
N GLY A 102 -18.34 -10.17 -17.92
CA GLY A 102 -18.08 -10.92 -19.15
C GLY A 102 -16.74 -10.57 -19.80
N ILE A 103 -15.74 -10.19 -19.01
CA ILE A 103 -14.39 -9.92 -19.49
C ILE A 103 -13.69 -11.27 -19.67
N THR A 104 -13.38 -11.63 -20.91
CA THR A 104 -12.49 -12.76 -21.20
C THR A 104 -11.06 -12.26 -21.22
N ASP A 105 -10.26 -12.69 -20.26
CA ASP A 105 -8.85 -12.33 -20.19
C ASP A 105 -8.14 -12.76 -21.48
N LYS A 106 -7.63 -11.80 -22.24
CA LYS A 106 -6.73 -12.06 -23.37
C LYS A 106 -5.33 -11.84 -22.79
N GLY A 107 -4.80 -12.91 -22.19
CA GLY A 107 -3.46 -12.91 -21.60
C GLY A 107 -2.38 -12.30 -22.51
#